data_AF-A0A4Y6RZL9-F1
#
_entry.id   AF-A0A4Y6RZL9-F1
#
_cell.length_a   1.000
_cell.length_b   1.000
_cell.length_c   1.000
_cell.angle_alpha   90.00
_cell.angle_beta   90.00
_cell.angle_gamma   90.00
#
_symmetry.space_group_name_H-M   'P 1'
#
loop_
_entity.id
_entity.type
_entity.pdbx_description
1 polymer ?
#
loop_
_entity_poly.entity_id
_entity_poly.type
_entity_poly.pdbx_seq_one_letter_code
_entity_poly.pdbx_strand_id
1 'polypeptide(L)'
;MGRRIGDVTLHGKDGNHTYLFQRSDGVDVIGDNGAWDTDKLVLQGYTAEEVKVTRSCSSSDAVFSLAETADQVTIKCTLEGS
;
A
#
# COMPACT_ATOMS: atom_id res chain seq x y z
N MET A 1 3.92 1.43 22.00
CA MET A 1 3.22 2.05 20.85
C MET A 1 2.08 1.11 20.47
N GLY A 2 0.84 1.60 20.43
CA GLY A 2 -0.33 0.76 20.14
C GLY A 2 -0.39 0.39 18.67
N ARG A 3 -0.79 -0.85 18.37
CA ARG A 3 -1.04 -1.32 17.01
C ARG A 3 -2.18 -0.51 16.38
N ARG A 4 -2.01 -0.09 15.12
CA ARG A 4 -3.06 0.55 14.32
C ARG A 4 -4.01 -0.53 13.79
N ILE A 5 -5.32 -0.28 13.85
CA ILE A 5 -6.37 -1.17 13.35
C ILE A 5 -7.43 -0.33 12.66
N GLY A 6 -7.96 -0.82 11.55
CA GLY A 6 -9.04 -0.18 10.79
C GLY A 6 -8.52 0.59 9.58
N ASP A 7 -9.46 0.87 8.69
CA ASP A 7 -9.22 1.46 7.37
C ASP A 7 -8.68 2.89 7.49
N VAL A 8 -7.58 3.18 6.78
CA VAL A 8 -6.94 4.50 6.82
C VAL A 8 -6.68 5.03 5.41
N THR A 9 -6.85 6.34 5.24
CA THR A 9 -6.34 7.06 4.08
C THR A 9 -5.09 7.85 4.46
N LEU A 10 -3.97 7.56 3.81
CA LEU A 10 -2.68 8.22 4.01
C LEU A 10 -2.29 9.04 2.79
N HIS A 11 -1.57 10.14 3.05
CA HIS A 11 -1.00 11.00 2.01
C HIS A 11 0.47 11.25 2.30
N GLY A 12 1.36 10.66 1.51
CA GLY A 12 2.82 10.79 1.66
C GLY A 12 3.30 12.21 1.43
N LYS A 13 2.81 12.83 0.34
CA LYS A 13 3.35 14.09 -0.21
C LYS A 13 4.77 13.84 -0.76
N ASP A 14 5.52 14.90 -1.01
CA ASP A 14 6.87 14.84 -1.59
C ASP A 14 7.89 14.15 -0.66
N GLY A 15 8.78 13.36 -1.24
CA GLY A 15 9.85 12.64 -0.55
C GLY A 15 9.64 11.13 -0.44
N ASN A 16 10.68 10.43 -0.01
CA ASN A 16 10.64 8.97 0.13
C ASN A 16 9.91 8.54 1.40
N HIS A 17 8.83 7.77 1.26
CA HIS A 17 8.04 7.28 2.38
C HIS A 17 8.21 5.78 2.62
N THR A 18 8.04 5.36 3.88
CA THR A 18 7.88 3.95 4.25
C THR A 18 6.54 3.75 4.94
N TYR A 19 5.66 2.99 4.29
CA TYR A 19 4.35 2.62 4.78
C TYR A 19 4.41 1.24 5.41
N LEU A 20 3.91 1.13 6.65
CA LEU A 20 3.85 -0.13 7.37
C LEU A 20 2.39 -0.60 7.43
N PHE A 21 2.15 -1.82 6.98
CA PHE A 21 0.84 -2.46 7.02
C PHE A 21 0.97 -3.84 7.68
N GLN A 22 0.14 -4.13 8.68
CA GLN A 22 0.17 -5.38 9.42
C GLN A 22 -1.08 -6.23 9.17
N ARG A 23 -0.97 -7.53 9.38
CA ARG A 23 -2.11 -8.45 9.19
C ARG A 23 -3.31 -8.08 10.05
N SER A 24 -4.50 -7.98 9.46
CA SER A 24 -5.75 -7.54 10.10
C SER A 24 -5.83 -6.05 10.41
N ASP A 25 -5.07 -5.22 9.70
CA ASP A 25 -5.20 -3.77 9.79
C ASP A 25 -6.40 -3.24 8.99
N GLY A 26 -7.00 -4.02 8.08
CA GLY A 26 -8.16 -3.61 7.29
C GLY A 26 -7.80 -3.13 5.89
N VAL A 27 -8.48 -2.09 5.42
CA VAL A 27 -8.36 -1.58 4.05
C VAL A 27 -7.77 -0.18 4.02
N ASP A 28 -6.56 -0.06 3.49
CA ASP A 28 -5.84 1.21 3.41
C ASP A 28 -5.77 1.77 1.99
N VAL A 29 -5.79 3.10 1.91
CA VAL A 29 -5.56 3.86 0.69
C VAL A 29 -4.40 4.83 0.92
N ILE A 30 -3.32 4.66 0.16
CA ILE A 30 -2.16 5.53 0.18
C ILE A 30 -2.19 6.35 -1.11
N GLY A 31 -2.34 7.66 -0.99
CA GLY A 31 -2.13 8.59 -2.10
C GLY A 31 -0.75 9.20 -2.00
N ASP A 32 0.17 8.78 -2.86
CA ASP A 32 1.47 9.40 -2.98
C ASP A 32 1.56 10.19 -4.30
N ASN A 33 2.03 11.43 -4.21
CA ASN A 33 2.13 12.36 -5.34
C ASN A 33 3.58 12.84 -5.51
N GLY A 34 4.53 12.13 -4.90
CA GLY A 34 5.97 12.30 -5.13
C GLY A 34 6.35 11.85 -6.53
N ALA A 35 6.64 12.80 -7.43
CA ALA A 35 7.24 12.45 -8.71
C ALA A 35 8.73 12.21 -8.47
N TRP A 36 9.27 11.11 -9.03
CA TRP A 36 10.70 10.74 -8.89
C TRP A 36 11.15 10.26 -7.50
N ASP A 37 10.19 10.02 -6.60
CA ASP A 37 10.46 9.42 -5.29
C ASP A 37 10.46 7.89 -5.33
N THR A 38 11.10 7.27 -4.34
CA THR A 38 11.08 5.82 -4.13
C THR A 38 10.39 5.51 -2.81
N ASP A 39 9.11 5.15 -2.91
CA ASP A 39 8.32 4.72 -1.77
C ASP A 39 8.47 3.22 -1.47
N LYS A 40 8.31 2.87 -0.20
CA LYS A 40 8.35 1.49 0.27
C LYS A 40 7.07 1.12 1.02
N LEU A 41 6.41 0.05 0.58
CA LEU A 41 5.40 -0.64 1.38
C LEU A 41 6.04 -1.84 2.10
N VAL A 42 5.87 -1.92 3.41
CA VAL A 42 6.28 -3.05 4.25
C VAL A 42 5.04 -3.76 4.75
N LEU A 43 4.83 -4.98 4.27
CA LEU A 43 3.78 -5.88 4.72
C LEU A 43 4.33 -6.78 5.83
N GLN A 44 3.75 -6.74 7.03
CA GLN A 44 4.16 -7.58 8.17
C GLN A 44 3.09 -8.60 8.52
N GLY A 45 3.52 -9.85 8.75
CA GLY A 45 2.61 -10.95 9.08
C GLY A 45 1.96 -11.61 7.87
N TYR A 46 2.54 -11.40 6.68
CA TYR A 46 2.16 -12.07 5.43
C TYR A 46 3.38 -12.74 4.80
N THR A 47 3.17 -13.88 4.17
CA THR A 47 4.14 -14.50 3.25
C THR A 47 4.01 -13.89 1.86
N ALA A 48 5.01 -14.08 1.00
CA ALA A 48 4.93 -13.61 -0.38
C ALA A 48 3.80 -14.27 -1.18
N GLU A 49 3.45 -15.51 -0.83
CA GLU A 49 2.35 -16.28 -1.46
C GLU A 49 0.98 -15.70 -1.13
N GLU A 50 0.86 -15.03 0.02
CA GLU A 50 -0.37 -14.36 0.44
C GLU A 50 -0.56 -13.00 -0.23
N VAL A 51 0.45 -12.47 -0.94
CA VAL A 51 0.38 -11.13 -1.54
C VAL A 51 0.09 -11.24 -3.02
N LYS A 52 -1.08 -10.75 -3.42
CA LYS A 52 -1.44 -10.57 -4.83
C LYS A 52 -1.39 -9.09 -5.19
N VAL A 53 -0.57 -8.76 -6.18
CA VAL A 53 -0.47 -7.38 -6.69
C VAL A 53 -1.21 -7.29 -8.02
N THR A 54 -2.12 -6.32 -8.13
CA THR A 54 -2.77 -5.96 -9.39
C THR A 54 -2.52 -4.49 -9.68
N ARG A 55 -2.30 -4.18 -10.96
CA ARG A 55 -2.11 -2.80 -11.41
C ARG A 55 -3.31 -2.40 -12.25
N SER A 56 -3.95 -1.30 -11.89
CA SER A 56 -5.02 -0.72 -12.69
C SER A 56 -4.41 0.24 -13.70
N CYS A 57 -4.30 -0.19 -14.97
CA CYS A 57 -3.68 0.59 -16.04
C CYS A 57 -4.36 1.94 -16.30
N SER A 58 -5.65 2.08 -15.95
CA SER A 58 -6.42 3.30 -16.17
C SER A 58 -6.17 4.39 -15.11
N SER A 59 -5.62 4.04 -13.95
CA SER A 59 -5.37 4.95 -12.81
C SER A 59 -3.92 4.97 -12.35
N SER A 60 -3.06 4.10 -12.90
CA SER A 60 -1.71 3.81 -12.36
C SER A 60 -1.70 3.37 -10.89
N ASP A 61 -2.84 2.90 -10.40
CA ASP A 61 -2.99 2.39 -9.04
C ASP A 61 -2.40 0.98 -8.93
N ALA A 62 -1.73 0.71 -7.81
CA ALA A 62 -1.32 -0.62 -7.40
C ALA A 62 -2.20 -1.09 -6.24
N VAL A 63 -2.85 -2.24 -6.40
CA VAL A 63 -3.69 -2.84 -5.37
C VAL A 63 -3.02 -4.13 -4.89
N PHE A 64 -2.71 -4.16 -3.61
CA PHE A 64 -2.19 -5.31 -2.89
C PHE A 64 -3.37 -5.95 -2.16
N SER A 65 -3.78 -7.14 -2.62
CA SER A 65 -4.78 -7.97 -1.95
C SER A 65 -4.07 -9.05 -1.15
N LEU A 66 -4.48 -9.21 0.10
CA LEU A 66 -3.83 -10.11 1.05
C LEU A 66 -4.72 -11.34 1.26
N ALA A 67 -4.22 -12.52 0.89
CA ALA A 67 -4.96 -13.77 0.92
C ALA A 67 -5.37 -14.15 2.35
N GLU A 68 -6.44 -14.94 2.45
CA GLU A 68 -7.01 -15.42 3.73
C GLU A 68 -7.46 -14.29 4.67
N THR A 69 -7.54 -13.04 4.20
CA THR A 69 -8.06 -11.89 4.95
C THR A 69 -8.91 -10.97 4.07
N ALA A 70 -9.57 -10.00 4.70
CA ALA A 70 -10.21 -8.89 4.00
C ALA A 70 -9.27 -7.69 3.81
N ASP A 71 -7.98 -7.87 4.11
CA ASP A 71 -7.03 -6.77 4.11
C ASP A 71 -6.66 -6.38 2.68
N GLN A 72 -6.52 -5.07 2.47
CA GLN A 72 -6.13 -4.53 1.17
C GLN A 72 -5.34 -3.24 1.36
N VAL A 73 -4.31 -3.05 0.53
CA VAL A 73 -3.63 -1.76 0.41
C VAL A 73 -3.72 -1.28 -1.02
N THR A 74 -4.29 -0.10 -1.24
CA THR A 74 -4.31 0.56 -2.54
C THR A 74 -3.31 1.71 -2.51
N ILE A 75 -2.32 1.69 -3.40
CA ILE A 75 -1.42 2.81 -3.63
C ILE A 75 -1.85 3.51 -4.92
N LYS A 76 -2.26 4.77 -4.82
CA LYS A 76 -2.73 5.57 -5.95
C LYS A 76 -1.58 6.28 -6.65
N CYS A 77 -1.62 6.32 -7.98
CA CYS A 77 -0.85 7.22 -8.83
C CYS A 77 0.70 7.28 -8.66
N THR A 78 1.37 6.26 -8.11
CA THR A 78 2.84 6.36 -7.81
C THR A 78 3.76 5.42 -8.61
N LEU A 79 3.25 4.37 -9.27
CA LEU A 79 4.12 3.44 -10.02
C LEU A 79 4.36 3.87 -11.47
N GLU A 80 4.77 5.10 -11.75
CA GLU A 80 5.31 5.41 -13.08
C GLU A 80 6.76 4.89 -13.13
N GLY A 81 6.95 3.71 -13.72
CA GLY A 81 8.27 3.10 -13.83
C GLY A 81 9.17 3.95 -14.73
N SER A 82 10.34 4.32 -14.22
CA SER A 82 11.48 4.75 -15.04
C SER A 82 12.22 3.56 -15.63
#